data_AF-A0AB35JDA8-F1
#
_entry.id   AF-A0AB35JDA8-F1
#
_cell.length_a   1.000
_cell.length_b   1.000
_cell.length_c   1.000
_cell.angle_alpha   90.00
_cell.angle_beta   90.00
_cell.angle_gamma   90.00
#
_symmetry.space_group_name_H-M   'P 1'
#
loop_
_entity.id
_entity.type
_entity.pdbx_description
1 polymer ?
#
loop_
_entity_poly.entity_id
_entity_poly.type
_entity_poly.pdbx_seq_one_letter_code
_entity_poly.pdbx_strand_id
1 'polypeptide(L)'
;MVLFVPSVLRYDIGTDYASYVDSFNFSSEYKQTEIVFYALILFLRNLQLPAHSLFVCSAFITYFPLLFLQRKNYTWKILMYVLLCYLLSYSAIRNMISLSLVILAFDLFFRGKRWGAFIIYPLSVLFHASSFVFLPFFFVNRMHCNRIILLLISSFLLCICYTDMFFVLLNNDLFLNSYYGGYMFSVYGVEPSYNTGYGAFSKILFAAIVFLSVLFSKTKDNAVIYFSLFYFISLVLMTKVSIFLRLADAAAITLVFALPLCLSVWREKKIIALKYLMVLFYVVLFEMFIYANNRGLKEGNVGVSPYQTIFCE
;
A
#
# COMPACT_ATOMS: atom_id res chain seq x y z
N MET A 1 5.77 -7.05 -19.09
CA MET A 1 4.85 -7.57 -20.12
C MET A 1 3.54 -8.06 -19.48
N VAL A 2 3.56 -9.13 -18.68
CA VAL A 2 2.33 -9.73 -18.12
C VAL A 2 1.48 -8.78 -17.24
N LEU A 3 2.08 -7.91 -16.43
CA LEU A 3 1.34 -6.92 -15.63
C LEU A 3 0.96 -5.67 -16.43
N PHE A 4 1.87 -5.22 -17.30
CA PHE A 4 1.73 -3.97 -18.04
C PHE A 4 0.61 -4.02 -19.09
N VAL A 5 0.57 -5.08 -19.92
CA VAL A 5 -0.37 -5.15 -21.03
C VAL A 5 -1.84 -5.09 -20.57
N PRO A 6 -2.29 -5.90 -19.59
CA PRO A 6 -3.66 -5.79 -19.11
C PRO A 6 -3.94 -4.48 -18.36
N SER A 7 -2.93 -3.82 -17.80
CA SER A 7 -3.13 -2.52 -17.15
C SER A 7 -3.27 -1.37 -18.14
N VAL A 8 -2.73 -1.48 -19.36
CA VAL A 8 -2.81 -0.45 -20.39
C VAL A 8 -4.04 -0.63 -21.26
N LEU A 9 -4.40 -1.86 -21.59
CA LEU A 9 -5.57 -2.12 -22.45
C LEU A 9 -6.91 -1.83 -21.77
N ARG A 10 -6.92 -1.54 -20.47
CA ARG A 10 -8.16 -1.32 -19.71
C ARG A 10 -8.79 0.04 -19.97
N TYR A 11 -10.11 0.10 -19.88
CA TYR A 11 -10.88 1.32 -20.06
C TYR A 11 -11.90 1.52 -18.93
N ASP A 12 -12.02 2.75 -18.42
CA ASP A 12 -13.04 3.15 -17.43
C ASP A 12 -13.05 2.30 -16.14
N ILE A 13 -11.85 1.94 -15.63
CA ILE A 13 -11.70 1.15 -14.39
C ILE A 13 -10.99 1.99 -13.34
N GLY A 14 -11.54 2.03 -12.12
CA GLY A 14 -11.00 2.78 -11.00
C GLY A 14 -11.96 3.84 -10.49
N THR A 15 -12.05 4.00 -9.17
CA THR A 15 -12.87 5.05 -8.55
C THR A 15 -12.47 6.46 -8.99
N ASP A 16 -11.18 6.64 -9.29
CA ASP A 16 -10.61 7.95 -9.61
C ASP A 16 -10.41 8.13 -11.12
N TYR A 17 -10.84 7.18 -11.97
CA TYR A 17 -10.60 7.21 -13.42
C TYR A 17 -11.10 8.52 -14.05
N ALA A 18 -12.38 8.86 -13.82
CA ALA A 18 -12.99 10.09 -14.33
C ALA A 18 -12.23 11.33 -13.84
N SER A 19 -11.87 11.37 -12.56
CA SER A 19 -11.10 12.48 -11.99
C SER A 19 -9.73 12.67 -12.66
N TYR A 20 -9.06 11.59 -13.06
CA TYR A 20 -7.80 11.68 -13.82
C TYR A 20 -8.01 12.17 -15.26
N VAL A 21 -9.09 11.74 -15.92
CA VAL A 21 -9.46 12.23 -17.27
C VAL A 21 -9.78 13.72 -17.21
N ASP A 22 -10.57 14.16 -16.23
CA ASP A 22 -10.91 15.57 -16.02
C ASP A 22 -9.65 16.39 -15.72
N SER A 23 -8.77 15.90 -14.85
CA SER A 23 -7.49 16.54 -14.55
C SER A 23 -6.59 16.67 -15.79
N PHE A 24 -6.67 15.71 -16.71
CA PHE A 24 -5.93 15.76 -17.98
C PHE A 24 -6.52 16.80 -18.93
N ASN A 25 -7.84 16.85 -19.07
CA ASN A 25 -8.52 17.73 -20.03
C ASN A 25 -8.56 19.19 -19.55
N PHE A 26 -8.79 19.42 -18.25
CA PHE A 26 -9.05 20.74 -17.65
C PHE A 26 -7.94 21.21 -16.69
N SER A 27 -6.68 20.85 -16.97
CA SER A 27 -5.56 20.96 -16.00
C SER A 27 -5.31 22.35 -15.40
N SER A 28 -5.81 23.44 -15.99
CA SER A 28 -5.68 24.81 -15.44
C SER A 28 -6.48 25.04 -14.15
N GLU A 29 -7.48 24.20 -13.87
CA GLU A 29 -8.37 24.35 -12.70
C GLU A 29 -7.93 23.50 -11.49
N TYR A 30 -7.08 22.48 -11.72
CA TYR A 30 -6.67 21.51 -10.69
C TYR A 30 -5.32 21.83 -10.04
N LYS A 31 -5.26 22.93 -9.26
CA LYS A 31 -4.07 23.34 -8.47
C LYS A 31 -3.67 22.39 -7.33
N GLN A 32 -4.47 21.37 -7.01
CA GLN A 32 -4.23 20.45 -5.88
C GLN A 32 -3.56 19.12 -6.26
N THR A 33 -2.97 19.04 -7.45
CA THR A 33 -2.29 17.83 -7.93
C THR A 33 -0.80 17.85 -7.56
N GLU A 34 -0.23 16.71 -7.16
CA GLU A 34 1.19 16.62 -6.81
C GLU A 34 2.08 17.00 -7.99
N ILE A 35 3.17 17.71 -7.68
CA ILE A 35 4.01 18.44 -8.65
C ILE A 35 4.45 17.56 -9.81
N VAL A 36 4.94 16.35 -9.55
CA VAL A 36 5.48 15.48 -10.62
C VAL A 36 4.37 14.83 -11.43
N PHE A 37 3.23 14.50 -10.82
CA PHE A 37 2.10 13.96 -11.56
C PHE A 37 1.46 15.04 -12.45
N TYR A 38 1.38 16.27 -11.96
CA TYR A 38 0.96 17.43 -12.76
C TYR A 38 1.92 17.70 -13.92
N ALA A 39 3.23 17.63 -13.69
CA ALA A 39 4.23 17.77 -14.74
C ALA A 39 4.09 16.68 -15.83
N LEU A 40 3.74 15.44 -15.45
CA LEU A 40 3.44 14.36 -16.39
C LEU A 40 2.23 14.70 -17.26
N ILE A 41 1.15 15.21 -16.68
CA ILE A 41 -0.04 15.64 -17.44
C ILE A 41 0.35 16.72 -18.46
N LEU A 42 1.05 17.77 -18.04
CA LEU A 42 1.48 18.84 -18.93
C LEU A 42 2.37 18.34 -20.07
N PHE A 43 3.31 17.44 -19.76
CA PHE A 43 4.18 16.84 -20.77
C PHE A 43 3.39 16.09 -21.84
N LEU A 44 2.43 15.25 -21.44
CA LEU A 44 1.61 14.48 -22.38
C LEU A 44 0.67 15.36 -23.21
N ARG A 45 0.11 16.41 -22.60
CA ARG A 45 -0.72 17.41 -23.30
C ARG A 45 0.10 18.21 -24.31
N ASN A 46 1.33 18.59 -23.98
CA ASN A 46 2.23 19.30 -24.90
C ASN A 46 2.57 18.46 -26.13
N LEU A 47 2.52 17.12 -26.01
CA LEU A 47 2.67 16.18 -27.13
C LEU A 47 1.36 15.90 -27.88
N GLN A 48 0.26 16.58 -27.52
CA GLN A 48 -1.07 16.40 -28.11
C GLN A 48 -1.59 14.95 -28.01
N LEU A 49 -1.19 14.23 -26.96
CA LEU A 49 -1.63 12.84 -26.74
C LEU A 49 -3.01 12.79 -26.08
N PRO A 50 -3.80 11.72 -26.34
CA PRO A 50 -5.11 11.55 -25.72
C PRO A 50 -4.97 11.24 -24.21
N ALA A 51 -6.03 11.46 -23.43
CA ALA A 51 -6.05 11.19 -21.99
C ALA A 51 -5.66 9.74 -21.63
N HIS A 52 -5.95 8.77 -22.50
CA HIS A 52 -5.55 7.38 -22.32
C HIS A 52 -4.01 7.21 -22.16
N SER A 53 -3.21 8.09 -22.78
CA SER A 53 -1.74 8.09 -22.64
C SER A 53 -1.27 8.28 -21.19
N LEU A 54 -2.05 8.99 -20.35
CA LEU A 54 -1.77 9.15 -18.93
C LEU A 54 -1.75 7.80 -18.21
N PHE A 55 -2.71 6.93 -18.51
CA PHE A 55 -2.79 5.59 -17.91
C PHE A 55 -1.66 4.68 -18.41
N VAL A 56 -1.30 4.79 -19.69
CA VAL A 56 -0.18 4.04 -20.29
C VAL A 56 1.13 4.41 -19.60
N CYS A 57 1.44 5.72 -19.52
CA CYS A 57 2.65 6.22 -18.89
C CYS A 57 2.68 5.93 -17.40
N SER A 58 1.55 6.10 -16.71
CA SER A 58 1.46 5.79 -15.28
C SER A 58 1.71 4.30 -15.01
N ALA A 59 1.10 3.40 -15.79
CA ALA A 59 1.34 1.96 -15.66
C ALA A 59 2.83 1.61 -15.91
N PHE A 60 3.47 2.25 -16.88
CA PHE A 60 4.91 2.08 -17.11
C PHE A 60 5.72 2.52 -15.88
N ILE A 61 5.47 3.73 -15.36
CA ILE A 61 6.19 4.29 -14.20
C ILE A 61 5.93 3.46 -12.93
N THR A 62 4.73 2.90 -12.76
CA THR A 62 4.39 2.01 -11.64
C THR A 62 5.19 0.70 -11.71
N TYR A 63 5.28 0.05 -12.87
CA TYR A 63 5.91 -1.28 -12.97
C TYR A 63 7.41 -1.25 -13.25
N PHE A 64 7.94 -0.18 -13.82
CA PHE A 64 9.36 -0.05 -14.14
C PHE A 64 10.29 -0.23 -12.92
N PRO A 65 10.03 0.38 -11.74
CA PRO A 65 10.83 0.17 -10.53
C PRO A 65 10.96 -1.30 -10.11
N LEU A 66 9.93 -2.10 -10.37
CA LEU A 66 9.88 -3.51 -9.96
C LEU A 66 10.88 -4.38 -10.73
N LEU A 67 11.34 -3.95 -11.90
CA LEU A 67 12.37 -4.64 -12.68
C LEU A 67 13.74 -4.61 -11.98
N PHE A 68 13.97 -3.61 -11.13
CA PHE A 68 15.25 -3.38 -10.45
C PHE A 68 15.33 -4.04 -9.07
N LEU A 69 14.26 -4.72 -8.61
CA LEU A 69 14.27 -5.43 -7.33
C LEU A 69 15.29 -6.57 -7.32
N GLN A 70 15.74 -6.96 -6.12
CA GLN A 70 16.77 -7.96 -5.94
C GLN A 70 16.28 -9.30 -6.47
N ARG A 71 17.12 -10.00 -7.24
CA ARG A 71 16.81 -11.34 -7.75
C ARG A 71 16.54 -12.35 -6.63
N LYS A 72 17.17 -12.19 -5.47
CA LYS A 72 16.90 -12.99 -4.27
C LYS A 72 15.44 -12.80 -3.84
N ASN A 73 14.68 -13.90 -3.83
CA ASN A 73 13.26 -13.94 -3.49
C ASN A 73 12.37 -13.06 -4.39
N TYR A 74 12.82 -12.74 -5.61
CA TYR A 74 12.12 -11.87 -6.55
C TYR A 74 10.69 -12.34 -6.82
N THR A 75 10.49 -13.65 -7.06
CA THR A 75 9.17 -14.23 -7.31
C THR A 75 8.18 -13.94 -6.17
N TRP A 76 8.63 -14.07 -4.91
CA TRP A 76 7.80 -13.77 -3.74
C TRP A 76 7.48 -12.28 -3.60
N LYS A 77 8.46 -11.42 -3.89
CA LYS A 77 8.26 -9.96 -3.88
C LYS A 77 7.23 -9.54 -4.90
N ILE A 78 7.36 -10.02 -6.14
CA ILE A 78 6.42 -9.71 -7.22
C ILE A 78 5.05 -10.32 -6.94
N LEU A 79 4.97 -11.55 -6.44
CA LEU A 79 3.69 -12.17 -6.07
C LEU A 79 2.95 -11.32 -5.04
N MET A 80 3.61 -10.90 -3.96
CA MET A 80 2.98 -10.03 -2.96
C MET A 80 2.63 -8.66 -3.51
N TYR A 81 3.48 -8.08 -4.35
CA TYR A 81 3.14 -6.84 -5.03
C TYR A 81 1.86 -6.98 -5.85
N VAL A 82 1.70 -8.08 -6.60
CA VAL A 82 0.50 -8.33 -7.40
C VAL A 82 -0.73 -8.47 -6.51
N LEU A 83 -0.65 -9.29 -5.47
CA LEU A 83 -1.78 -9.55 -4.57
C LEU A 83 -2.22 -8.32 -3.78
N LEU A 84 -1.35 -7.33 -3.58
CA LEU A 84 -1.62 -6.14 -2.78
C LEU A 84 -1.90 -4.89 -3.61
N CYS A 85 -1.08 -4.63 -4.64
CA CYS A 85 -1.01 -3.33 -5.29
C CYS A 85 -1.57 -3.35 -6.72
N TYR A 86 -1.66 -4.50 -7.38
CA TYR A 86 -2.02 -4.54 -8.81
C TYR A 86 -3.42 -3.98 -9.08
N LEU A 87 -4.44 -4.44 -8.37
CA LEU A 87 -5.80 -3.92 -8.55
C LEU A 87 -5.95 -2.50 -8.01
N LEU A 88 -5.22 -2.13 -6.97
CA LEU A 88 -5.21 -0.75 -6.45
C LEU A 88 -4.57 0.23 -7.43
N SER A 89 -3.70 -0.22 -8.33
CA SER A 89 -3.14 0.60 -9.41
C SER A 89 -4.19 1.10 -10.38
N TYR A 90 -5.39 0.53 -10.30
CA TYR A 90 -6.50 0.92 -11.13
C TYR A 90 -7.24 2.14 -10.64
N SER A 91 -7.38 2.28 -9.33
CA SER A 91 -8.01 3.43 -8.69
C SER A 91 -6.99 4.49 -8.28
N ALA A 92 -5.96 4.12 -7.52
CA ALA A 92 -5.07 5.06 -6.84
C ALA A 92 -3.73 5.21 -7.57
N ILE A 93 -3.76 5.67 -8.82
CA ILE A 93 -2.59 5.71 -9.73
C ILE A 93 -1.37 6.40 -9.07
N ARG A 94 -1.57 7.62 -8.56
CA ARG A 94 -0.51 8.41 -7.90
C ARG A 94 0.11 7.67 -6.72
N ASN A 95 -0.75 7.08 -5.88
CA ASN A 95 -0.32 6.31 -4.72
C ASN A 95 0.48 5.07 -5.16
N MET A 96 0.02 4.31 -6.17
CA MET A 96 0.73 3.10 -6.60
C MET A 96 2.05 3.38 -7.33
N ILE A 97 2.18 4.49 -8.07
CA ILE A 97 3.48 4.97 -8.56
C ILE A 97 4.42 5.17 -7.36
N SER A 98 3.94 5.92 -6.36
CA SER A 98 4.72 6.23 -5.16
C SER A 98 5.13 4.94 -4.41
N LEU A 99 4.19 4.05 -4.06
CA LEU A 99 4.49 2.81 -3.36
C LEU A 99 5.48 1.91 -4.13
N SER A 100 5.41 1.87 -5.46
CA SER A 100 6.37 1.10 -6.27
C SER A 100 7.80 1.65 -6.17
N LEU A 101 7.95 2.98 -6.08
CA LEU A 101 9.23 3.64 -5.80
C LEU A 101 9.68 3.43 -4.35
N VAL A 102 8.76 3.47 -3.36
CA VAL A 102 9.06 3.13 -1.96
C VAL A 102 9.62 1.71 -1.84
N ILE A 103 8.99 0.73 -2.50
CA ILE A 103 9.46 -0.65 -2.52
C ILE A 103 10.88 -0.73 -3.10
N LEU A 104 11.14 -0.07 -4.23
CA LEU A 104 12.50 -0.04 -4.79
C LEU A 104 13.50 0.63 -3.83
N ALA A 105 13.12 1.74 -3.19
CA ALA A 105 13.98 2.46 -2.26
C ALA A 105 14.37 1.59 -1.05
N PHE A 106 13.42 0.90 -0.42
CA PHE A 106 13.72 -0.03 0.67
C PHE A 106 14.57 -1.20 0.19
N ASP A 107 14.30 -1.75 -0.99
CA ASP A 107 15.06 -2.86 -1.53
C ASP A 107 16.51 -2.49 -1.86
N LEU A 108 16.76 -1.25 -2.30
CA LEU A 108 18.11 -0.69 -2.45
C LEU A 108 18.77 -0.45 -1.08
N PHE A 109 18.01 0.06 -0.11
CA PHE A 109 18.50 0.34 1.23
C PHE A 109 18.95 -0.93 1.96
N PHE A 110 18.16 -2.01 1.92
CA PHE A 110 18.52 -3.32 2.50
C PHE A 110 19.69 -3.98 1.77
N ARG A 111 19.92 -3.64 0.50
CA ARG A 111 21.12 -4.05 -0.25
C ARG A 111 22.37 -3.22 0.08
N GLY A 112 22.27 -2.23 0.96
CA GLY A 112 23.36 -1.32 1.28
C GLY A 112 23.57 -0.19 0.26
N LYS A 113 22.79 -0.14 -0.82
CA LYS A 113 22.84 0.93 -1.85
C LYS A 113 22.09 2.18 -1.38
N ARG A 114 22.53 2.77 -0.28
CA ARG A 114 21.84 3.86 0.43
C ARG A 114 21.66 5.10 -0.44
N TRP A 115 22.65 5.49 -1.23
CA TRP A 115 22.54 6.63 -2.14
C TRP A 115 21.42 6.44 -3.17
N GLY A 116 21.31 5.25 -3.75
CA GLY A 116 20.20 4.93 -4.65
C GLY A 116 18.84 5.05 -3.95
N ALA A 117 18.73 4.55 -2.71
CA ALA A 117 17.52 4.70 -1.91
C ALA A 117 17.18 6.17 -1.62
N PHE A 118 18.16 7.00 -1.27
CA PHE A 118 17.97 8.42 -0.97
C PHE A 118 17.70 9.29 -2.19
N ILE A 119 17.95 8.79 -3.41
CA ILE A 119 17.53 9.46 -4.65
C ILE A 119 16.11 9.04 -5.03
N ILE A 120 15.80 7.74 -4.94
CA ILE A 120 14.50 7.18 -5.35
C ILE A 120 13.38 7.54 -4.37
N TYR A 121 13.66 7.57 -3.06
CA TYR A 121 12.63 7.83 -2.05
C TYR A 121 12.03 9.25 -2.12
N PRO A 122 12.82 10.34 -2.24
CA PRO A 122 12.24 11.67 -2.44
C PRO A 122 11.37 11.76 -3.69
N LEU A 123 11.76 11.11 -4.79
CA LEU A 123 10.93 11.05 -6.00
C LEU A 123 9.56 10.42 -5.73
N SER A 124 9.50 9.39 -4.89
CA SER A 124 8.23 8.81 -4.42
C SER A 124 7.32 9.86 -3.76
N VAL A 125 7.87 10.65 -2.84
CA VAL A 125 7.11 11.69 -2.10
C VAL A 125 6.57 12.76 -3.06
N LEU A 126 7.31 13.09 -4.12
CA LEU A 126 6.87 14.06 -5.13
C LEU A 126 5.71 13.57 -6.01
N PHE A 127 5.52 12.25 -6.14
CA PHE A 127 4.35 11.66 -6.80
C PHE A 127 3.14 11.58 -5.87
N HIS A 128 3.37 11.36 -4.57
CA HIS A 128 2.30 11.31 -3.58
C HIS A 128 2.86 11.57 -2.17
N ALA A 129 2.41 12.66 -1.55
CA ALA A 129 2.97 13.17 -0.29
C ALA A 129 2.79 12.19 0.89
N SER A 130 1.75 11.35 0.87
CA SER A 130 1.48 10.41 1.98
C SER A 130 2.57 9.36 2.16
N SER A 131 3.37 9.06 1.12
CA SER A 131 4.54 8.19 1.22
C SER A 131 5.61 8.70 2.19
N PHE A 132 5.54 9.98 2.60
CA PHE A 132 6.38 10.51 3.66
C PHE A 132 6.29 9.70 4.97
N VAL A 133 5.17 9.01 5.21
CA VAL A 133 4.98 8.10 6.37
C VAL A 133 6.06 7.02 6.48
N PHE A 134 6.73 6.68 5.37
CA PHE A 134 7.77 5.65 5.38
C PHE A 134 9.17 6.16 5.77
N LEU A 135 9.36 7.48 5.85
CA LEU A 135 10.67 8.10 6.12
C LEU A 135 11.30 7.60 7.44
N PRO A 136 10.56 7.48 8.56
CA PRO A 136 11.14 7.00 9.82
C PRO A 136 11.79 5.63 9.71
N PHE A 137 11.31 4.74 8.82
CA PHE A 137 11.83 3.38 8.71
C PHE A 137 13.27 3.31 8.19
N PHE A 138 13.73 4.32 7.44
CA PHE A 138 15.14 4.42 7.03
C PHE A 138 16.07 4.67 8.23
N PHE A 139 15.59 5.34 9.27
CA PHE A 139 16.39 5.71 10.45
C PHE A 139 16.35 4.63 11.53
N VAL A 140 15.17 4.08 11.81
CA VAL A 140 14.98 3.04 12.84
C VAL A 140 15.70 1.72 12.50
N ASN A 141 16.19 1.55 11.25
CA ASN A 141 16.97 0.37 10.88
C ASN A 141 18.23 0.17 11.75
N ARG A 142 18.78 1.25 12.30
CA ARG A 142 19.96 1.20 13.18
C ARG A 142 19.60 1.06 14.66
N MET A 143 18.32 1.19 15.01
CA MET A 143 17.87 1.08 16.38
C MET A 143 17.68 -0.39 16.74
N HIS A 144 18.35 -0.83 17.79
CA HIS A 144 18.15 -2.16 18.36
C HIS A 144 17.24 -2.02 19.58
N CYS A 145 16.02 -2.55 19.48
CA CYS A 145 15.13 -2.66 20.62
C CYS A 145 15.01 -4.13 21.03
N ASN A 146 14.96 -4.39 22.34
CA ASN A 146 14.74 -5.73 22.86
C ASN A 146 13.36 -6.24 22.39
N ARG A 147 13.30 -7.49 21.94
CA ARG A 147 12.06 -8.15 21.50
C ARG A 147 10.98 -8.11 22.57
N ILE A 148 11.34 -8.26 23.85
CA ILE A 148 10.40 -8.19 24.96
C ILE A 148 9.80 -6.78 25.05
N ILE A 149 10.63 -5.73 24.91
CA ILE A 149 10.16 -4.34 24.92
C ILE A 149 9.23 -4.08 23.73
N LEU A 150 9.57 -4.58 22.54
CA LEU A 150 8.69 -4.48 21.37
C LEU A 150 7.35 -5.17 21.57
N LEU A 151 7.34 -6.35 22.21
CA LEU A 151 6.10 -7.04 22.57
C LEU A 151 5.27 -6.24 23.57
N LEU A 152 5.90 -5.68 24.61
CA LEU A 152 5.24 -4.81 25.59
C LEU A 152 4.66 -3.55 24.92
N ILE A 153 5.42 -2.89 24.05
CA ILE A 153 4.94 -1.74 23.27
C ILE A 153 3.77 -2.15 22.38
N SER A 154 3.86 -3.28 21.68
CA SER A 154 2.77 -3.76 20.84
C SER A 154 1.50 -4.05 21.65
N SER A 155 1.63 -4.68 22.83
CA SER A 155 0.51 -4.96 23.74
C SER A 155 -0.09 -3.68 24.31
N PHE A 156 0.74 -2.70 24.65
CA PHE A 156 0.30 -1.40 25.15
C PHE A 156 -0.45 -0.62 24.07
N LEU A 157 0.06 -0.60 22.83
CA LEU A 157 -0.60 0.03 21.69
C LEU A 157 -1.94 -0.64 21.37
N LEU A 158 -2.02 -1.97 21.45
CA LEU A 158 -3.30 -2.68 21.34
C LEU A 158 -4.28 -2.21 22.43
N CYS A 159 -3.85 -2.13 23.69
CA CYS A 159 -4.69 -1.64 24.78
C CYS A 159 -5.23 -0.23 24.51
N ILE A 160 -4.37 0.69 24.05
CA ILE A 160 -4.80 2.03 23.64
C ILE A 160 -5.85 1.97 22.52
N CYS A 161 -5.62 1.15 21.49
CA CYS A 161 -6.54 1.05 20.36
C CYS A 161 -7.91 0.46 20.75
N TYR A 162 -7.98 -0.38 21.77
CA TYR A 162 -9.23 -1.00 22.24
C TYR A 162 -10.00 -0.16 23.26
N THR A 163 -9.36 0.84 23.85
CA THR A 163 -9.97 1.77 24.82
C THR A 163 -10.33 3.10 24.16
N ASP A 164 -11.21 3.87 24.79
CA ASP A 164 -11.57 5.22 24.31
C ASP A 164 -10.39 6.21 24.39
N MET A 165 -9.27 5.81 25.03
CA MET A 165 -8.03 6.60 25.04
C MET A 165 -7.53 6.92 23.65
N PHE A 166 -7.82 6.09 22.64
CA PHE A 166 -7.50 6.41 21.26
C PHE A 166 -8.16 7.70 20.77
N PHE A 167 -9.47 7.86 21.01
CA PHE A 167 -10.18 9.09 20.64
C PHE A 167 -9.74 10.29 21.47
N VAL A 168 -9.36 10.08 22.73
CA VAL A 168 -8.75 11.14 23.56
C VAL A 168 -7.44 11.63 22.96
N LEU A 169 -6.59 10.74 22.44
CA LEU A 169 -5.33 11.11 21.78
C LEU A 169 -5.55 11.88 20.47
N LEU A 170 -6.57 11.52 19.70
CA LEU A 170 -6.92 12.23 18.47
C LEU A 170 -7.60 13.58 18.71
N ASN A 171 -8.23 13.77 19.88
CA ASN A 171 -8.87 15.01 20.27
C ASN A 171 -7.87 16.05 20.80
N ASN A 172 -6.83 16.33 20.01
CA ASN A 172 -5.85 17.38 20.29
C ASN A 172 -5.76 18.37 19.12
N ASP A 173 -5.57 19.64 19.44
CA ASP A 173 -5.49 20.74 18.46
C ASP A 173 -4.45 20.51 17.36
N LEU A 174 -3.32 19.86 17.66
CA LEU A 174 -2.31 19.55 16.65
C LEU A 174 -2.83 18.59 15.58
N PHE A 175 -3.65 17.61 15.98
CA PHE A 175 -4.22 16.64 15.07
C PHE A 175 -5.43 17.21 14.33
N LEU A 176 -6.34 17.89 15.03
CA LEU A 176 -7.55 18.45 14.45
C LEU A 176 -7.27 19.56 13.43
N ASN A 177 -6.21 20.34 13.63
CA ASN A 177 -5.77 21.36 12.66
C ASN A 177 -4.90 20.80 11.52
N SER A 178 -4.64 19.50 11.49
CA SER A 178 -3.90 18.87 10.39
C SER A 178 -4.80 18.56 9.21
N TYR A 179 -4.21 18.31 8.04
CA TYR A 179 -4.93 17.83 6.85
C TYR A 179 -5.78 16.57 7.14
N TYR A 180 -5.30 15.69 8.04
CA TYR A 180 -6.00 14.47 8.42
C TYR A 180 -7.08 14.69 9.50
N GLY A 181 -7.01 15.78 10.26
CA GLY A 181 -8.04 16.17 11.22
C GLY A 181 -9.39 16.43 10.55
N GLY A 182 -9.38 17.02 9.35
CA GLY A 182 -10.60 17.22 8.54
C GLY A 182 -11.32 15.92 8.17
N TYR A 183 -10.58 14.80 8.04
CA TYR A 183 -11.21 13.51 7.76
C TYR A 183 -11.98 12.93 8.96
N MET A 184 -11.62 13.28 10.20
CA MET A 184 -12.33 12.80 11.39
C MET A 184 -13.78 13.29 11.48
N PHE A 185 -14.06 14.47 10.93
CA PHE A 185 -15.41 15.04 10.90
C PHE A 185 -16.14 14.73 9.58
N SER A 186 -15.56 13.88 8.75
CA SER A 186 -16.12 13.46 7.46
C SER A 186 -16.70 12.04 7.54
N VAL A 187 -17.24 11.55 6.42
CA VAL A 187 -17.68 10.16 6.25
C VAL A 187 -16.57 9.14 6.55
N TYR A 188 -15.30 9.55 6.49
CA TYR A 188 -14.13 8.72 6.80
C TYR A 188 -13.72 8.69 8.28
N GLY A 189 -14.37 9.48 9.14
CA GLY A 189 -14.11 9.55 10.58
C GLY A 189 -15.00 8.63 11.42
N VAL A 190 -15.94 7.94 10.77
CA VAL A 190 -16.91 7.06 11.41
C VAL A 190 -16.32 5.66 11.59
N GLU A 191 -16.88 4.92 12.55
CA GLU A 191 -16.64 3.49 12.66
C GLU A 191 -16.91 2.79 11.32
N PRO A 192 -16.05 1.83 10.92
CA PRO A 192 -16.18 1.20 9.62
C PRO A 192 -17.48 0.39 9.55
N SER A 193 -18.28 0.61 8.50
CA SER A 193 -19.45 -0.24 8.18
C SER A 193 -19.10 -1.38 7.20
N TYR A 194 -17.98 -1.24 6.47
CA TYR A 194 -17.46 -2.21 5.52
C TYR A 194 -16.13 -2.79 6.02
N ASN A 195 -15.83 -4.04 5.62
CA ASN A 195 -14.61 -4.75 6.03
C ASN A 195 -14.55 -4.98 7.56
N THR A 196 -15.70 -5.15 8.22
CA THR A 196 -15.82 -5.49 9.64
C THR A 196 -16.15 -6.97 9.82
N GLY A 197 -15.75 -7.57 10.96
CA GLY A 197 -15.99 -8.98 11.27
C GLY A 197 -14.81 -9.92 10.99
N TYR A 198 -15.09 -11.17 10.61
CA TYR A 198 -14.08 -12.24 10.50
C TYR A 198 -12.99 -11.95 9.45
N GLY A 199 -13.32 -11.22 8.38
CA GLY A 199 -12.34 -10.78 7.38
C GLY A 199 -11.27 -9.86 7.97
N ALA A 200 -11.67 -8.83 8.73
CA ALA A 200 -10.74 -7.93 9.43
C ALA A 200 -9.91 -8.69 10.46
N PHE A 201 -10.57 -9.53 11.26
CA PHE A 201 -9.91 -10.35 12.27
C PHE A 201 -8.84 -11.26 11.64
N SER A 202 -9.14 -11.91 10.51
CA SER A 202 -8.18 -12.75 9.80
C SER A 202 -6.97 -11.97 9.28
N LYS A 203 -7.15 -10.74 8.79
CA LYS A 203 -6.05 -9.85 8.37
C LYS A 203 -5.17 -9.44 9.56
N ILE A 204 -5.78 -9.09 10.69
CA ILE A 204 -5.06 -8.72 11.93
C ILE A 204 -4.26 -9.92 12.45
N LEU A 205 -4.89 -11.09 12.54
CA LEU A 205 -4.23 -12.33 12.96
C LEU A 205 -3.06 -12.67 12.04
N PHE A 206 -3.25 -12.55 10.73
CA PHE A 206 -2.20 -12.75 9.75
C PHE A 206 -1.02 -11.79 9.99
N ALA A 207 -1.30 -10.49 10.13
CA ALA A 207 -0.26 -9.49 10.38
C ALA A 207 0.48 -9.73 11.69
N ALA A 208 -0.21 -10.20 12.75
CA ALA A 208 0.42 -10.60 14.00
C ALA A 208 1.39 -11.77 13.81
N ILE A 209 1.00 -12.82 13.07
CA ILE A 209 1.87 -13.98 12.80
C ILE A 209 3.11 -13.54 12.00
N VAL A 210 2.93 -12.68 11.00
CA VAL A 210 4.05 -12.12 10.22
C VAL A 210 4.97 -11.29 11.10
N PHE A 211 4.43 -10.36 11.90
CA PHE A 211 5.22 -9.54 12.82
C PHE A 211 6.02 -10.41 13.79
N LEU A 212 5.41 -11.39 14.45
CA LEU A 212 6.10 -12.30 15.37
C LEU A 212 7.20 -13.08 14.64
N SER A 213 6.92 -13.58 13.44
CA SER A 213 7.90 -14.37 12.67
C SER A 213 9.10 -13.54 12.22
N VAL A 214 8.88 -12.28 11.84
CA VAL A 214 9.94 -11.33 11.51
C VAL A 214 10.72 -10.94 12.78
N LEU A 215 10.03 -10.69 13.89
CA LEU A 215 10.63 -10.34 15.19
C LEU A 215 11.62 -11.42 15.67
N PHE A 216 11.23 -12.70 15.53
CA PHE A 216 12.08 -13.84 15.90
C PHE A 216 13.04 -14.29 14.80
N SER A 217 12.99 -13.67 13.61
CA SER A 217 13.95 -13.94 12.55
C SER A 217 15.36 -13.46 12.92
N LYS A 218 16.37 -14.02 12.24
CA LYS A 218 17.79 -13.58 12.35
C LYS A 218 18.11 -12.43 11.38
N THR A 219 17.11 -11.64 10.99
CA THR A 219 17.33 -10.52 10.05
C THR A 219 18.23 -9.45 10.68
N LYS A 220 19.06 -8.81 9.85
CA LYS A 220 19.86 -7.64 10.25
C LYS A 220 19.11 -6.32 10.01
N ASP A 221 18.02 -6.38 9.25
CA ASP A 221 17.25 -5.20 8.85
C ASP A 221 16.10 -4.97 9.84
N ASN A 222 16.38 -4.25 10.93
CA ASN A 222 15.38 -3.95 11.96
C ASN A 222 14.20 -3.15 11.41
N ALA A 223 14.41 -2.37 10.33
CA ALA A 223 13.33 -1.62 9.69
C ALA A 223 12.17 -2.54 9.25
N VAL A 224 12.45 -3.78 8.81
CA VAL A 224 11.37 -4.72 8.44
C VAL A 224 10.55 -5.13 9.67
N ILE A 225 11.19 -5.27 10.84
CA ILE A 225 10.50 -5.55 12.11
C ILE A 225 9.58 -4.37 12.45
N TYR A 226 10.10 -3.16 12.51
CA TYR A 226 9.31 -1.96 12.83
C TYR A 226 8.20 -1.71 11.81
N PHE A 227 8.47 -1.97 10.53
CA PHE A 227 7.48 -1.77 9.48
C PHE A 227 6.37 -2.84 9.54
N SER A 228 6.71 -4.09 9.88
CA SER A 228 5.69 -5.13 10.14
C SER A 228 4.84 -4.83 11.38
N LEU A 229 5.42 -4.24 12.43
CA LEU A 229 4.68 -3.75 13.60
C LEU A 229 3.74 -2.60 13.21
N PHE A 230 4.22 -1.64 12.42
CA PHE A 230 3.41 -0.53 11.93
C PHE A 230 2.21 -0.99 11.09
N TYR A 231 2.40 -1.99 10.22
CA TYR A 231 1.30 -2.61 9.48
C TYR A 231 0.28 -3.27 10.41
N PHE A 232 0.77 -4.05 11.40
CA PHE A 232 -0.10 -4.69 12.39
C PHE A 232 -0.95 -3.65 13.17
N ILE A 233 -0.33 -2.58 13.67
CA ILE A 233 -1.04 -1.51 14.37
C ILE A 233 -2.04 -0.81 13.45
N SER A 234 -1.67 -0.53 12.21
CA SER A 234 -2.58 0.12 11.23
C SER A 234 -3.84 -0.72 10.97
N LEU A 235 -3.71 -2.05 10.93
CA LEU A 235 -4.86 -2.96 10.80
C LEU A 235 -5.75 -3.01 12.05
N VAL A 236 -5.21 -2.76 13.24
CA VAL A 236 -6.02 -2.66 14.46
C VAL A 236 -6.73 -1.30 14.49
N LEU A 237 -6.04 -0.23 14.09
CA LEU A 237 -6.62 1.10 14.03
C LEU A 237 -7.76 1.21 13.00
N MET A 238 -7.65 0.51 11.87
CA MET A 238 -8.73 0.52 10.88
C MET A 238 -10.04 -0.10 11.38
N THR A 239 -10.04 -0.89 12.48
CA THR A 239 -11.30 -1.39 13.05
C THR A 239 -12.02 -0.34 13.88
N LYS A 240 -11.35 0.78 14.20
CA LYS A 240 -11.91 1.88 14.98
C LYS A 240 -12.33 3.06 14.12
N VAL A 241 -11.49 3.47 13.16
CA VAL A 241 -11.78 4.61 12.29
C VAL A 241 -11.42 4.26 10.85
N SER A 242 -12.38 4.47 9.94
CA SER A 242 -12.27 4.02 8.55
C SER A 242 -11.11 4.67 7.75
N ILE A 243 -10.66 5.89 8.10
CA ILE A 243 -9.49 6.52 7.46
C ILE A 243 -8.20 5.69 7.56
N PHE A 244 -8.04 4.91 8.64
CA PHE A 244 -6.86 4.06 8.82
C PHE A 244 -6.82 2.87 7.87
N LEU A 245 -7.91 2.56 7.15
CA LEU A 245 -7.87 1.58 6.06
C LEU A 245 -6.83 2.00 5.00
N ARG A 246 -6.79 3.29 4.64
CA ARG A 246 -5.81 3.81 3.67
C ARG A 246 -4.37 3.66 4.18
N LEU A 247 -4.17 3.83 5.49
CA LEU A 247 -2.88 3.63 6.15
C LEU A 247 -2.49 2.15 6.14
N ALA A 248 -3.43 1.26 6.44
CA ALA A 248 -3.20 -0.17 6.46
C ALA A 248 -2.87 -0.72 5.06
N ASP A 249 -3.57 -0.25 4.03
CA ASP A 249 -3.29 -0.60 2.63
C ASP A 249 -1.90 -0.15 2.19
N ALA A 250 -1.50 1.08 2.55
CA ALA A 250 -0.14 1.58 2.29
C ALA A 250 0.91 0.78 3.07
N ALA A 251 0.66 0.46 4.34
CA ALA A 251 1.58 -0.29 5.18
C ALA A 251 1.72 -1.76 4.77
N ALA A 252 0.74 -2.32 4.04
CA ALA A 252 0.75 -3.70 3.57
C ALA A 252 1.95 -4.01 2.66
N ILE A 253 2.58 -3.01 2.02
CA ILE A 253 3.79 -3.21 1.21
C ILE A 253 4.95 -3.83 2.02
N THR A 254 4.94 -3.73 3.35
CA THR A 254 5.92 -4.41 4.21
C THR A 254 5.97 -5.92 3.94
N LEU A 255 4.84 -6.52 3.54
CA LEU A 255 4.73 -7.95 3.25
C LEU A 255 5.60 -8.38 2.06
N VAL A 256 5.94 -7.47 1.15
CA VAL A 256 6.90 -7.70 0.06
C VAL A 256 8.27 -8.11 0.63
N PHE A 257 8.67 -7.58 1.79
CA PHE A 257 9.94 -7.88 2.46
C PHE A 257 9.80 -8.90 3.59
N ALA A 258 8.73 -8.79 4.38
CA ALA A 258 8.49 -9.63 5.54
C ALA A 258 8.23 -11.08 5.15
N LEU A 259 7.42 -11.33 4.12
CA LEU A 259 7.06 -12.70 3.74
C LEU A 259 8.30 -13.54 3.35
N PRO A 260 9.21 -13.06 2.47
CA PRO A 260 10.47 -13.78 2.22
C PRO A 260 11.30 -14.11 3.47
N LEU A 261 11.28 -13.26 4.49
CA LEU A 261 11.96 -13.52 5.77
C LEU A 261 11.24 -14.61 6.57
N CYS A 262 9.91 -14.53 6.68
CA CYS A 262 9.10 -15.57 7.33
C CYS A 262 9.34 -16.94 6.68
N LEU A 263 9.37 -16.99 5.34
CA LEU A 263 9.65 -18.22 4.59
C LEU A 263 11.01 -18.85 4.96
N SER A 264 11.99 -18.03 5.30
CA SER A 264 13.34 -18.47 5.67
C SER A 264 13.43 -19.06 7.08
N VAL A 265 12.55 -18.63 8.00
CA VAL A 265 12.43 -19.12 9.38
C VAL A 265 11.63 -20.43 9.41
N TRP A 266 10.57 -20.52 8.62
CA TRP A 266 9.60 -21.61 8.60
C TRP A 266 10.08 -22.87 7.84
N ARG A 267 11.31 -23.34 8.08
CA ARG A 267 11.92 -24.44 7.29
C ARG A 267 11.35 -25.83 7.58
N GLU A 268 10.74 -26.05 8.74
CA GLU A 268 10.22 -27.36 9.12
C GLU A 268 8.97 -27.76 8.33
N LYS A 269 8.82 -29.07 8.02
CA LYS A 269 7.72 -29.61 7.19
C LYS A 269 6.33 -29.15 7.63
N LYS A 270 6.06 -29.06 8.95
CA LYS A 270 4.78 -28.59 9.50
C LYS A 270 4.51 -27.11 9.24
N ILE A 271 5.57 -26.30 9.14
CA ILE A 271 5.47 -24.85 8.90
C ILE A 271 5.44 -24.53 7.40
N ILE A 272 5.79 -25.49 6.53
CA ILE A 272 5.62 -25.34 5.08
C ILE A 272 4.14 -25.21 4.69
N ALA A 273 3.24 -25.96 5.34
CA ALA A 273 1.80 -25.82 5.11
C ALA A 273 1.30 -24.40 5.43
N LEU A 274 1.82 -23.80 6.51
CA LEU A 274 1.51 -22.42 6.89
C LEU A 274 1.94 -21.41 5.81
N LYS A 275 3.08 -21.63 5.15
CA LYS A 275 3.56 -20.79 4.03
C LYS A 275 2.53 -20.69 2.91
N TYR A 276 2.06 -21.85 2.45
CA TYR A 276 1.12 -21.92 1.32
C TYR A 276 -0.27 -21.45 1.72
N LEU A 277 -0.72 -21.78 2.93
CA LEU A 277 -1.99 -21.28 3.46
C LEU A 277 -2.02 -19.75 3.50
N MET A 278 -0.91 -19.12 3.83
CA MET A 278 -0.78 -17.67 3.88
C MET A 278 -0.81 -16.99 2.51
N VAL A 279 -0.16 -17.58 1.52
CA VAL A 279 -0.24 -17.10 0.13
C VAL A 279 -1.67 -17.29 -0.39
N LEU A 280 -2.25 -18.46 -0.12
CA LEU A 280 -3.63 -18.76 -0.47
C LEU A 280 -4.62 -17.76 0.16
N PHE A 281 -4.38 -17.35 1.41
CA PHE A 281 -5.19 -16.32 2.06
C PHE A 281 -5.21 -15.01 1.26
N TYR A 282 -4.07 -14.50 0.80
CA TYR A 282 -4.04 -13.29 -0.03
C TYR A 282 -4.60 -13.50 -1.44
N VAL A 283 -4.47 -14.70 -2.00
CA VAL A 283 -5.15 -15.06 -3.25
C VAL A 283 -6.67 -14.99 -3.07
N VAL A 284 -7.19 -15.55 -1.99
CA VAL A 284 -8.63 -15.48 -1.67
C VAL A 284 -9.07 -14.03 -1.45
N LEU A 285 -8.29 -13.21 -0.74
CA LEU A 285 -8.60 -11.79 -0.58
C LEU A 285 -8.60 -11.04 -1.92
N PHE A 286 -7.67 -11.37 -2.82
CA PHE A 286 -7.59 -10.79 -4.16
C PHE A 286 -8.82 -11.15 -5.01
N GLU A 287 -9.23 -12.42 -5.02
CA GLU A 287 -10.44 -12.88 -5.70
C GLU A 287 -11.71 -12.26 -5.11
N MET A 288 -11.80 -12.18 -3.78
CA MET A 288 -12.91 -11.49 -3.11
C MET A 288 -12.97 -10.00 -3.48
N PHE A 289 -11.82 -9.34 -3.66
CA PHE A 289 -11.79 -7.96 -4.13
C PHE A 289 -12.34 -7.83 -5.55
N ILE A 290 -11.98 -8.74 -6.46
CA ILE A 290 -12.52 -8.77 -7.83
C ILE A 290 -14.02 -8.99 -7.80
N TYR A 291 -14.49 -9.97 -7.03
CA TYR A 291 -15.91 -10.29 -6.89
C TYR A 291 -16.72 -9.11 -6.33
N ALA A 292 -16.23 -8.48 -5.26
CA ALA A 292 -16.90 -7.34 -4.63
C ALA A 292 -16.96 -6.10 -5.51
N ASN A 293 -15.98 -5.92 -6.41
CA ASN A 293 -15.88 -4.77 -7.32
C ASN A 293 -16.40 -5.08 -8.73
N ASN A 294 -17.43 -5.93 -8.83
CA ASN A 294 -18.15 -6.14 -10.08
C ASN A 294 -19.03 -4.92 -10.40
N ARG A 295 -18.95 -4.42 -11.64
CA ARG A 295 -19.74 -3.29 -12.15
C ARG A 295 -21.25 -3.52 -12.05
N GLY A 296 -21.72 -4.76 -12.15
CA GLY A 296 -23.14 -5.10 -12.10
C GLY A 296 -23.76 -5.15 -10.71
N LEU A 297 -22.97 -4.98 -9.62
CA LEU A 297 -23.45 -5.20 -8.26
C LEU A 297 -23.80 -3.91 -7.50
N LYS A 298 -23.11 -2.77 -7.69
CA LYS A 298 -23.35 -1.49 -6.98
C LYS A 298 -22.76 -0.26 -7.70
N GLU A 299 -23.40 0.90 -7.55
CA GLU A 299 -22.83 2.22 -7.87
C GLU A 299 -21.65 2.55 -6.93
N GLY A 300 -20.55 3.10 -7.46
CA GLY A 300 -19.34 3.46 -6.70
C GLY A 300 -18.25 2.37 -6.59
N ASN A 301 -18.44 1.23 -7.26
CA ASN A 301 -17.44 0.16 -7.31
C ASN A 301 -16.25 0.49 -8.23
N VAL A 302 -15.07 -0.10 -7.95
CA VAL A 302 -13.85 0.06 -8.77
C VAL A 302 -14.04 -0.45 -10.22
N GLY A 303 -15.03 -1.32 -10.44
CA GLY A 303 -15.40 -1.80 -11.77
C GLY A 303 -14.37 -2.74 -12.40
N VAL A 304 -13.70 -3.54 -11.57
CA VAL A 304 -12.62 -4.46 -11.97
C VAL A 304 -13.15 -5.61 -12.85
N SER A 305 -14.41 -6.01 -12.64
CA SER A 305 -15.06 -7.09 -13.37
C SER A 305 -16.44 -6.68 -13.88
N PRO A 306 -16.87 -7.06 -15.09
CA PRO A 306 -16.04 -7.70 -16.13
C PRO A 306 -14.97 -6.73 -16.66
N TYR A 307 -13.84 -7.28 -17.13
CA TYR A 307 -12.75 -6.49 -17.68
C TYR A 307 -13.20 -5.78 -18.97
N GLN A 308 -13.07 -4.46 -19.01
CA GLN A 308 -13.35 -3.65 -20.20
C GLN A 308 -12.05 -3.20 -20.85
N THR A 309 -12.04 -3.23 -22.18
CA THR A 309 -10.88 -2.84 -22.98
C THR A 309 -11.14 -1.57 -23.75
N ILE A 310 -10.08 -0.86 -24.13
CA ILE A 310 -10.13 0.29 -25.05
C ILE A 310 -10.68 -0.06 -26.45
N PHE A 311 -10.77 -1.34 -26.79
CA PHE A 311 -11.31 -1.79 -28.09
C PHE A 311 -12.83 -1.99 -28.08
N CYS A 312 -13.47 -1.81 -26.93
CA CYS A 312 -14.92 -1.94 -26.78
C CYS A 312 -15.65 -0.59 -26.93
N GLU A 313 -14.92 0.50 -27.19
CA GLU A 313 -15.44 1.79 -27.71
C GLU A 313 -15.47 1.78 -29.24
#